data_AF-E7CWN4-F1
#
_entry.id   AF-E7CWN4-F1
#
_cell.length_a   1.000
_cell.length_b   1.000
_cell.length_c   1.000
_cell.angle_alpha   90.00
_cell.angle_beta   90.00
_cell.angle_gamma   90.00
#
_symmetry.space_group_name_H-M   'P 1'
#
loop_
_entity.id
_entity.type
_entity.pdbx_description
1 polymer ?
#
loop_
_entity_poly.entity_id
_entity_poly.type
_entity_poly.pdbx_seq_one_letter_code
_entity_poly.pdbx_strand_id
1 'polypeptide(L)'
;RGRRMFPPIKVEVQDLKPSSFYVLLMDLVPVDKYRYKYQNSQWVKCFEESCSPTRLYVHPESPALGSYWMEHCVSFYKLKLTNNQLDKQGHIIVNSMHRYQP
;
A
#
# COMPACT_ATOMS: atom_id res chain seq x y z
N ARG A 1 9.70 -13.21 1.10
CA ARG A 1 8.79 -13.43 -0.05
C ARG A 1 7.56 -12.56 0.18
N GLY A 2 7.24 -11.63 -0.70
CA GLY A 2 6.06 -10.77 -0.55
C GLY A 2 4.79 -11.39 -1.15
N ARG A 3 3.61 -10.99 -0.64
CA ARG A 3 2.28 -11.38 -1.15
C ARG A 3 1.55 -10.18 -1.74
N ARG A 4 0.80 -10.39 -2.83
CA ARG A 4 -0.07 -9.36 -3.42
C ARG A 4 -1.32 -9.17 -2.56
N MET A 5 -1.88 -7.96 -2.58
CA MET A 5 -3.17 -7.67 -1.94
C MET A 5 -4.33 -8.33 -2.70
N PHE A 6 -5.39 -8.66 -1.96
CA PHE A 6 -6.66 -9.11 -2.53
C PHE A 6 -7.83 -8.54 -1.69
N PRO A 7 -8.77 -7.80 -2.30
CA PRO A 7 -8.77 -7.39 -3.71
C PRO A 7 -7.60 -6.44 -4.05
N PRO A 8 -7.17 -6.35 -5.32
CA PRO A 8 -6.19 -5.36 -5.73
C PRO A 8 -6.80 -3.95 -5.67
N ILE A 9 -5.98 -2.95 -5.31
CA ILE A 9 -6.42 -1.56 -5.32
C ILE A 9 -6.35 -1.03 -6.74
N LYS A 10 -7.46 -0.45 -7.19
CA LYS A 10 -7.61 0.16 -8.49
C LYS A 10 -8.24 1.54 -8.32
N VAL A 11 -7.77 2.52 -9.09
CA VAL A 11 -8.25 3.89 -9.04
C VAL A 11 -8.47 4.41 -10.44
N GLU A 12 -9.53 5.18 -10.63
CA GLU A 12 -9.72 6.00 -11.83
C GLU A 12 -9.20 7.39 -11.53
N VAL A 13 -8.41 7.94 -12.45
CA VAL A 13 -7.79 9.25 -12.30
C VAL A 13 -8.40 10.19 -13.32
N GLN A 14 -8.76 11.40 -12.89
CA GLN A 14 -9.39 12.41 -13.74
C GLN A 14 -8.72 13.77 -13.49
N ASP A 15 -8.96 14.73 -14.37
CA ASP A 15 -8.56 16.14 -14.25
C ASP A 15 -7.05 16.44 -14.11
N LEU A 16 -6.17 15.52 -14.51
CA LEU A 16 -4.75 15.81 -14.67
C LEU A 16 -4.48 16.66 -15.91
N LYS A 17 -3.44 17.49 -15.87
CA LYS A 17 -3.00 18.22 -17.06
C LYS A 17 -2.44 17.23 -18.09
N PRO A 18 -3.04 17.09 -19.30
CA PRO A 18 -2.67 16.02 -20.23
C PRO A 18 -1.19 16.01 -20.62
N SER A 19 -0.58 17.18 -20.76
CA SER A 19 0.81 17.35 -21.22
C SER A 19 1.87 17.32 -20.12
N SER A 20 1.49 17.07 -18.86
CA SER A 20 2.42 17.07 -17.71
C SER A 20 2.74 15.64 -17.28
N PHE A 21 3.97 15.41 -16.82
CA PHE A 21 4.37 14.13 -16.24
C PHE A 21 3.99 14.05 -14.76
N TYR A 22 3.46 12.89 -14.37
CA TYR A 22 3.07 12.55 -13.00
C TYR A 22 3.70 11.22 -12.59
N VAL A 23 4.00 11.11 -11.30
CA VAL A 23 4.40 9.88 -10.63
C VAL A 23 3.27 9.47 -9.70
N LEU A 24 2.74 8.27 -9.87
CA LEU A 24 1.78 7.70 -8.93
C LEU A 24 2.50 6.76 -7.97
N LEU A 25 2.19 6.90 -6.68
CA LEU A 25 2.75 6.11 -5.60
C LEU A 25 1.65 5.74 -4.59
N MET A 26 1.90 4.70 -3.83
CA MET A 26 1.01 4.20 -2.78
C MET A 26 1.84 3.79 -1.58
N ASP A 27 1.39 4.16 -0.40
CA ASP A 27 1.93 3.68 0.87
C ASP A 27 0.87 2.92 1.66
N LEU A 28 1.22 2.50 2.87
CA LEU A 28 0.31 1.81 3.79
C LEU A 28 0.58 2.36 5.18
N VAL A 29 -0.29 3.26 5.63
CA VAL A 29 -0.13 3.97 6.90
C VAL A 29 -0.81 3.19 8.02
N PRO A 30 -0.16 3.01 9.20
CA PRO A 30 -0.82 2.45 10.37
C PRO A 30 -2.03 3.30 10.75
N VAL A 31 -3.18 2.66 10.96
CA VAL A 31 -4.40 3.36 11.42
C VAL A 31 -4.26 3.73 12.90
N ASP A 32 -3.64 2.86 13.68
CA ASP A 32 -3.37 3.06 15.09
C ASP A 32 -2.08 2.33 15.49
N LYS A 33 -1.70 2.50 16.77
CA LYS A 33 -0.49 1.92 17.38
C LYS A 33 -0.75 0.60 18.10
N TYR A 34 -1.90 -0.05 17.89
CA TYR A 34 -2.27 -1.26 18.63
C TYR A 34 -1.95 -2.52 17.85
N ARG A 35 -1.37 -3.49 18.55
CA ARG A 35 -1.37 -4.88 18.12
C ARG A 35 -2.71 -5.51 18.45
N TYR A 36 -3.29 -6.20 17.49
CA TYR A 36 -4.56 -6.89 17.62
C TYR A 36 -4.41 -8.40 17.85
N LYS A 37 -5.46 -9.03 18.36
CA LYS A 37 -5.63 -10.48 18.38
C LYS A 37 -7.05 -10.81 17.91
N TYR A 38 -7.21 -11.93 17.22
CA TYR A 38 -8.53 -12.46 16.90
C TYR A 38 -8.91 -13.52 17.94
N GLN A 39 -9.97 -13.27 18.71
CA GLN A 39 -10.47 -14.17 19.75
C GLN A 39 -11.99 -14.03 19.84
N ASN A 40 -12.69 -15.14 20.09
CA ASN A 40 -14.16 -15.18 20.20
C ASN A 40 -14.86 -14.51 19.00
N SER A 41 -14.35 -14.79 17.79
CA SER A 41 -14.82 -14.22 16.53
C SER A 41 -14.79 -12.68 16.46
N GLN A 42 -13.91 -12.04 17.24
CA GLN A 42 -13.75 -10.60 17.29
C GLN A 42 -12.28 -10.17 17.28
N TRP A 43 -12.02 -9.00 16.72
CA TRP A 43 -10.72 -8.34 16.80
C TRP A 43 -10.66 -7.51 18.07
N VAL A 44 -9.69 -7.80 18.94
CA VAL A 44 -9.46 -7.08 20.20
C VAL A 44 -8.11 -6.39 20.17
N LYS A 45 -8.05 -5.15 20.66
CA LYS A 45 -6.78 -4.43 20.91
C LYS A 45 -6.09 -5.09 22.09
N CYS A 46 -4.79 -5.37 21.97
CA CYS A 46 -4.00 -5.98 23.04
C CYS A 46 -3.12 -4.96 23.76
N PHE A 47 -2.10 -4.43 23.08
CA PHE A 47 -1.15 -3.47 23.65
C PHE A 47 -0.62 -2.55 22.55
N GLU A 48 0.02 -1.46 22.96
CA GLU A 48 0.66 -0.52 22.04
C GLU A 48 2.01 -1.07 21.58
N GLU A 49 2.22 -1.14 20.27
CA GLU A 49 3.45 -1.60 19.62
C GLU A 49 3.80 -0.60 18.51
N SER A 50 5.00 0.00 18.58
CA SER A 50 5.42 0.96 17.58
C SER A 50 5.63 0.28 16.22
N CYS A 51 5.05 0.85 15.17
CA CYS A 51 5.27 0.40 13.81
C CYS A 51 6.42 1.18 13.17
N SER A 52 7.34 0.47 12.52
CA SER A 52 8.39 1.08 11.69
C SER A 52 7.76 1.85 10.51
N PRO A 53 8.44 2.88 9.98
CA PRO A 53 7.99 3.60 8.80
C PRO A 53 7.78 2.65 7.60
N THR A 54 6.62 2.76 6.96
CA THR A 54 6.27 1.95 5.80
C THR A 54 7.00 2.45 4.54
N ARG A 55 7.41 1.54 3.66
CA ARG A 55 8.01 1.89 2.36
C ARG A 55 6.94 2.36 1.37
N LEU A 56 7.31 3.26 0.48
CA LEU A 56 6.49 3.66 -0.66
C LEU A 56 6.60 2.64 -1.80
N TYR A 57 5.49 2.38 -2.48
CA TYR A 57 5.45 1.69 -3.76
C TYR A 57 5.20 2.69 -4.88
N VAL A 58 6.11 2.76 -5.85
CA VAL A 58 5.95 3.60 -7.05
C VAL A 58 5.34 2.76 -8.16
N HIS A 59 4.30 3.28 -8.83
CA HIS A 59 3.67 2.59 -9.94
C HIS A 59 4.69 2.39 -11.08
N PRO A 60 4.83 1.18 -11.68
CA PRO A 60 5.88 0.88 -12.66
C PRO A 60 5.84 1.71 -13.94
N GLU A 61 4.68 2.30 -14.25
CA GLU A 61 4.50 3.19 -15.40
C GLU A 61 4.91 4.64 -15.09
N SER A 62 5.30 4.94 -13.85
CA SER A 62 5.80 6.26 -13.49
C SER A 62 7.24 6.49 -13.98
N PRO A 63 7.59 7.72 -14.41
CA PRO A 63 6.68 8.85 -14.68
C PRO A 63 5.92 8.65 -16.01
N ALA A 64 4.65 9.05 -16.05
CA ALA A 64 3.84 9.07 -17.28
C ALA A 64 3.01 10.36 -17.39
N LEU A 65 2.53 10.65 -18.60
CA LEU A 65 1.72 11.83 -18.87
C LEU A 65 0.37 11.78 -18.14
N GLY A 66 -0.20 12.95 -17.84
CA GLY A 66 -1.56 13.03 -17.29
C GLY A 66 -2.58 12.35 -18.21
N SER A 67 -2.42 12.48 -19.53
CA SER A 67 -3.29 11.79 -20.50
C SER A 67 -3.22 10.26 -20.38
N TYR A 68 -2.05 9.71 -20.08
CA TYR A 68 -1.86 8.27 -19.91
C TYR A 68 -2.56 7.76 -18.65
N TRP A 69 -2.40 8.46 -17.52
CA TRP A 69 -3.03 8.07 -16.26
C TRP A 69 -4.56 8.16 -16.27
N MET A 70 -5.12 9.05 -17.10
CA MET A 70 -6.56 9.23 -17.23
C MET A 70 -7.20 8.32 -18.30
N GLU A 71 -6.42 7.59 -19.09
CA GLU A 71 -6.93 6.77 -20.19
C GLU A 71 -7.72 5.55 -19.66
N HIS A 72 -7.18 4.89 -18.64
CA HIS A 72 -7.74 3.67 -18.06
C HIS A 72 -7.54 3.62 -16.54
N CYS A 73 -8.30 2.75 -15.88
CA CYS A 73 -8.17 2.52 -14.44
C CYS A 73 -6.77 2.00 -14.08
N VAL A 74 -6.09 2.71 -13.18
CA VAL A 74 -4.74 2.40 -12.69
C VAL A 74 -4.82 1.31 -11.62
N SER A 75 -3.94 0.30 -11.70
CA SER A 75 -4.01 -0.89 -10.84
C SER A 75 -2.70 -1.15 -10.10
N PHE A 76 -2.75 -1.14 -8.77
CA PHE A 76 -1.61 -1.45 -7.90
C PHE A 76 -1.44 -2.96 -7.64
N TYR A 77 -1.93 -3.83 -8.52
CA TYR A 77 -1.91 -5.29 -8.33
C TYR A 77 -0.52 -5.92 -8.20
N LYS A 78 0.53 -5.24 -8.67
CA LYS A 78 1.93 -5.69 -8.56
C LYS A 78 2.54 -5.38 -7.19
N LEU A 79 1.91 -4.52 -6.38
CA LEU A 79 2.34 -4.18 -5.02
C LEU A 79 2.32 -5.45 -4.15
N LYS A 80 3.38 -5.63 -3.36
CA LYS A 80 3.55 -6.77 -2.46
C LYS A 80 3.83 -6.33 -1.04
N LEU A 81 3.21 -7.04 -0.10
CA LEU A 81 3.39 -6.90 1.34
C LEU A 81 4.30 -8.01 1.87
N THR A 82 5.14 -7.69 2.84
CA THR A 82 6.03 -8.63 3.52
C THR A 82 6.10 -8.32 5.01
N ASN A 83 6.27 -9.34 5.84
CA ASN A 83 6.58 -9.18 7.28
C ASN A 83 8.08 -9.33 7.57
N ASN A 84 8.91 -9.52 6.54
CA ASN A 84 10.36 -9.55 6.69
C ASN A 84 10.91 -8.13 6.81
N GLN A 85 11.33 -7.74 8.01
CA GLN A 85 11.93 -6.43 8.30
C GLN A 85 13.24 -6.17 7.51
N LEU A 86 13.91 -7.23 7.07
CA LEU A 86 15.15 -7.15 6.29
C LEU A 86 14.91 -7.35 4.79
N ASP A 87 13.69 -7.10 4.29
CA ASP A 87 13.37 -7.25 2.87
C ASP A 87 14.25 -6.33 2.00
N LYS A 88 14.96 -6.91 1.03
CA LYS A 88 15.81 -6.20 0.07
C LYS A 88 15.14 -6.01 -1.31
N GLN A 89 13.91 -6.47 -1.48
CA GLN A 89 13.19 -6.47 -2.76
C GLN A 89 12.31 -5.23 -2.95
N GLY A 90 12.32 -4.30 -1.99
CA GLY A 90 11.49 -3.09 -2.05
C GLY A 90 10.00 -3.35 -1.80
N HIS A 91 9.64 -4.50 -1.24
CA HIS A 91 8.25 -4.75 -0.84
C HIS A 91 7.86 -3.84 0.33
N ILE A 92 6.58 -3.54 0.44
CA ILE A 92 6.03 -2.81 1.58
C ILE A 92 6.09 -3.73 2.81
N ILE A 93 6.79 -3.27 3.85
CA ILE A 93 6.94 -4.00 5.11
C ILE A 93 5.75 -3.66 6.01
N VAL A 94 5.09 -4.68 6.53
CA VAL A 94 3.98 -4.56 7.48
C VAL A 94 4.21 -5.45 8.69
N ASN A 95 3.73 -5.01 9.83
CA ASN A 95 3.74 -5.80 11.06
C ASN A 95 2.47 -6.67 11.10
N SER A 96 2.64 -7.95 11.38
CA SER A 96 1.50 -8.86 11.57
C SER A 96 0.59 -8.34 12.68
N MET A 97 -0.71 -8.52 12.52
CA MET A 97 -1.74 -8.15 13.50
C MET A 97 -1.87 -6.64 13.77
N HIS A 98 -1.46 -5.80 12.82
CA HIS A 98 -1.71 -4.36 12.83
C HIS A 98 -2.69 -3.97 11.74
N ARG A 99 -3.36 -2.83 11.93
CA ARG A 99 -4.33 -2.30 10.96
C ARG A 99 -3.69 -1.19 10.13
N TYR A 100 -3.84 -1.27 8.82
CA TYR A 100 -3.26 -0.32 7.87
C TYR A 100 -4.35 0.26 6.97
N GLN A 101 -4.15 1.51 6.56
CA GLN A 101 -4.90 2.19 5.52
C GLN A 101 -3.99 2.33 4.28
N PRO A 102 -4.36 1.75 3.14
CA PRO A 102 -3.70 2.04 1.87
C PRO A 102 -4.13 3.37 1.27
#